data_AF-A0A3P6S198-F1
#
_entry.id   AF-A0A3P6S198-F1
#
_cell.length_a   1.000
_cell.length_b   1.000
_cell.length_c   1.000
_cell.angle_alpha   90.00
_cell.angle_beta   90.00
_cell.angle_gamma   90.00
#
_symmetry.space_group_name_H-M   'P 1'
#
loop_
_entity.id
_entity.type
_entity.pdbx_description
1 polymer ?
#
loop_
_entity_poly.entity_id
_entity_poly.type
_entity_poly.pdbx_seq_one_letter_code
_entity_poly.pdbx_strand_id
1 'polypeptide(L)'
;MQFIYSKKYFQRNVYGYIHLYDALRLYAIAVRTSMNMTGNENIYQDGRFVWNQMRRITFPGLVSAAGVTSGTVMMDDIAERAPVYAAFYVPANSDNVKKINEIEPKLIKNCDGLKTRTGCFDLHITDVMTGFWPSPDGSLPKMEPACGYRNERCDYTMIIIAGSLMLLLLLAIVAALITIRICENRALAKTPWRIYREDFRVINEDEVRSMLSIGSTRTKLSNTSSFAKHHAVLGTNTHASFHVYPQRRPISFNREDMQLLTQMKQAIHDNLNPFLGMSFNEKDEMVLLWKFCSRGTVQDIIYNHDMVMDAKFHGAFVRDITLVLYRYDKGALGLEYLHSSPIGYHGSLTPWACLIDRNWMVKLTDFGKT
;
A
#
# COMPACT_ATOMS: atom_id res chain seq x y z
N MET A 1 -56.69 27.99 -1.02
CA MET A 1 -58.14 27.75 -1.07
C MET A 1 -58.81 29.01 -1.60
N GLN A 2 -59.03 29.11 -2.91
CA GLN A 2 -59.88 30.13 -3.54
C GLN A 2 -60.47 29.51 -4.79
N PHE A 3 -61.77 29.23 -4.73
CA PHE A 3 -62.53 28.56 -5.75
C PHE A 3 -62.92 29.56 -6.85
N ILE A 4 -62.45 29.35 -8.08
CA ILE A 4 -63.09 29.92 -9.28
C ILE A 4 -64.02 28.84 -9.84
N TYR A 5 -65.26 28.86 -9.36
CA TYR A 5 -66.39 28.11 -9.89
C TYR A 5 -67.07 28.96 -10.98
N SER A 6 -66.80 28.68 -12.26
CA SER A 6 -67.75 28.90 -13.35
C SER A 6 -67.23 28.23 -14.64
N LYS A 7 -68.04 27.34 -15.25
CA LYS A 7 -67.81 26.45 -16.43
C LYS A 7 -67.63 24.93 -16.18
N LYS A 8 -67.83 24.41 -14.97
CA LYS A 8 -67.48 23.00 -14.64
C LYS A 8 -68.56 21.93 -14.88
N TYR A 9 -69.66 22.22 -15.59
CA TYR A 9 -70.71 21.21 -15.84
C TYR A 9 -70.60 20.49 -17.19
N PHE A 10 -69.91 21.06 -18.20
CA PHE A 10 -69.78 20.40 -19.51
C PHE A 10 -68.60 19.40 -19.60
N GLN A 11 -67.57 19.57 -18.77
CA GLN A 11 -66.36 18.72 -18.83
C GLN A 11 -66.45 17.39 -18.09
N ARG A 12 -67.52 17.09 -17.35
CA ARG A 12 -67.58 15.88 -16.51
C ARG A 12 -67.78 14.57 -17.27
N ASN A 13 -68.13 14.58 -18.56
CA ASN A 13 -68.50 13.35 -19.28
C ASN A 13 -67.69 13.08 -20.56
N VAL A 14 -66.65 13.87 -20.86
CA VAL A 14 -65.84 13.70 -22.08
C VAL A 14 -65.22 12.31 -22.17
N TYR A 15 -64.69 11.78 -21.07
CA TYR A 15 -64.15 10.41 -21.00
C TYR A 15 -65.24 9.34 -21.15
N GLY A 16 -66.44 9.57 -20.61
CA GLY A 16 -67.58 8.67 -20.82
C GLY A 16 -67.97 8.56 -22.30
N TYR A 17 -67.99 9.67 -23.03
CA TYR A 17 -68.24 9.67 -24.47
C TYR A 17 -67.13 8.97 -25.28
N ILE A 18 -65.87 9.10 -24.86
CA ILE A 18 -64.75 8.40 -25.49
C ILE A 18 -64.89 6.88 -25.33
N HIS A 19 -65.16 6.41 -24.12
CA HIS A 19 -65.35 4.99 -23.87
C HIS A 19 -66.60 4.44 -24.57
N LEU A 20 -67.67 5.23 -24.64
CA LEU A 20 -68.87 4.86 -25.39
C LEU A 20 -68.59 4.73 -26.90
N TYR A 21 -67.82 5.68 -27.47
CA TYR A 21 -67.39 5.60 -28.86
C TYR A 21 -66.56 4.34 -29.12
N ASP A 22 -65.59 4.05 -28.26
CA ASP A 22 -64.74 2.86 -28.41
C ASP A 22 -65.56 1.56 -28.30
N ALA A 23 -66.54 1.51 -27.39
CA ALA A 23 -67.43 0.37 -27.24
C ALA A 23 -68.30 0.15 -28.51
N LEU A 24 -68.87 1.23 -29.06
CA LEU A 24 -69.63 1.16 -30.32
C LEU A 24 -68.75 0.75 -31.50
N ARG A 25 -67.51 1.26 -31.55
CA ARG A 25 -66.54 0.91 -32.59
C ARG A 25 -66.12 -0.56 -32.49
N LEU A 26 -65.86 -1.06 -31.29
CA LEU A 26 -65.59 -2.48 -31.03
C LEU A 26 -66.74 -3.35 -31.54
N TYR A 27 -67.98 -3.01 -31.17
CA TYR A 27 -69.18 -3.73 -31.61
C TYR A 27 -69.32 -3.74 -33.14
N ALA A 28 -69.17 -2.58 -33.79
CA ALA A 28 -69.25 -2.49 -35.24
C ALA A 28 -68.17 -3.31 -35.95
N ILE A 29 -66.93 -3.32 -35.43
CA ILE A 29 -65.84 -4.11 -35.99
C ILE A 29 -66.12 -5.61 -35.82
N ALA A 30 -66.59 -6.03 -34.64
CA ALA A 30 -66.92 -7.42 -34.36
C ALA A 30 -68.05 -7.92 -35.27
N VAL A 31 -69.16 -7.19 -35.35
CA VAL A 31 -70.31 -7.54 -36.22
C VAL A 31 -69.91 -7.60 -37.68
N ARG A 32 -69.15 -6.61 -38.18
CA ARG A 32 -68.66 -6.62 -39.56
C ARG A 32 -67.76 -7.82 -39.85
N THR A 33 -66.87 -8.16 -38.92
CA THR A 33 -65.99 -9.33 -39.05
C THR A 33 -66.81 -10.63 -39.05
N SER A 34 -67.80 -10.73 -38.17
CA SER A 34 -68.75 -11.85 -38.12
C SER A 34 -69.53 -12.02 -39.42
N MET A 35 -70.05 -10.93 -40.00
CA MET A 35 -70.78 -10.96 -41.28
C MET A 35 -69.87 -11.41 -42.42
N ASN A 36 -68.64 -10.89 -42.48
CA ASN A 36 -67.67 -11.28 -43.50
C ASN A 36 -67.24 -12.75 -43.39
N MET A 37 -67.13 -13.30 -42.19
CA MET A 37 -66.74 -14.70 -41.98
C MET A 37 -67.87 -15.70 -42.29
N THR A 38 -69.12 -15.33 -42.03
CA THR A 38 -70.27 -16.24 -42.12
C THR A 38 -71.14 -16.05 -43.36
N GLY A 39 -71.08 -14.88 -44.01
CA GLY A 39 -71.97 -14.50 -45.11
C GLY A 39 -73.43 -14.27 -44.68
N ASN A 40 -73.73 -14.26 -43.38
CA ASN A 40 -75.09 -14.09 -42.85
C ASN A 40 -75.29 -12.67 -42.29
N GLU A 41 -76.22 -11.92 -42.86
CA GLU A 41 -76.56 -10.56 -42.43
C GLU A 41 -77.21 -10.52 -41.03
N ASN A 42 -77.80 -11.61 -40.56
CA ASN A 42 -78.47 -11.69 -39.25
C ASN A 42 -77.56 -12.19 -38.11
N ILE A 43 -76.26 -12.35 -38.34
CA ILE A 43 -75.30 -12.86 -37.34
C ILE A 43 -75.18 -11.96 -36.09
N TYR A 44 -75.56 -10.68 -36.19
CA TYR A 44 -75.57 -9.75 -35.06
C TYR A 44 -76.52 -10.17 -33.92
N GLN A 45 -77.47 -11.08 -34.19
CA GLN A 45 -78.37 -11.63 -33.17
C GLN A 45 -77.68 -12.69 -32.29
N ASP A 46 -76.60 -13.32 -32.76
CA ASP A 46 -75.80 -14.26 -31.96
C ASP A 46 -74.76 -13.49 -31.14
N GLY A 47 -75.18 -13.04 -29.95
CA GLY A 47 -74.33 -12.31 -29.02
C GLY A 47 -73.10 -13.10 -28.57
N ARG A 48 -73.16 -14.45 -28.51
CA ARG A 48 -72.01 -15.28 -28.11
C ARG A 48 -70.96 -15.30 -29.20
N PHE A 49 -71.39 -15.43 -30.46
CA PHE A 49 -70.49 -15.38 -31.61
C PHE A 49 -69.83 -14.00 -31.76
N VAL A 50 -70.62 -12.93 -31.66
CA VAL A 50 -70.11 -11.55 -31.74
C VAL A 50 -69.13 -11.26 -30.59
N TRP A 51 -69.46 -11.65 -29.36
CA TRP A 51 -68.57 -11.51 -28.21
C TRP A 51 -67.25 -12.26 -28.40
N ASN A 52 -67.29 -13.47 -28.97
CA ASN A 52 -66.07 -14.21 -29.29
C ASN A 52 -65.15 -13.49 -30.28
N GLN A 53 -65.69 -12.69 -31.20
CA GLN A 53 -64.93 -11.86 -32.14
C GLN A 53 -64.40 -10.56 -31.53
N MET A 54 -64.94 -10.14 -30.38
CA MET A 54 -64.42 -8.98 -29.63
C MET A 54 -63.16 -9.32 -28.82
N ARG A 55 -62.86 -10.60 -28.62
CA ARG A 55 -61.70 -11.03 -27.85
C ARG A 55 -60.40 -10.80 -28.62
N ARG A 56 -59.34 -10.40 -27.91
CA ARG A 56 -57.98 -10.21 -28.46
C ARG A 56 -57.88 -9.27 -29.65
N ILE A 57 -58.89 -8.42 -29.88
CA ILE A 57 -58.86 -7.44 -30.96
C ILE A 57 -58.15 -6.16 -30.49
N THR A 58 -57.41 -5.56 -31.40
CA THR A 58 -56.75 -4.27 -31.17
C THR A 58 -57.16 -3.30 -32.27
N PHE A 59 -57.59 -2.09 -31.90
CA PHE A 59 -58.01 -1.08 -32.86
C PHE A 59 -57.68 0.34 -32.35
N PRO A 60 -57.47 1.33 -33.23
CA PRO A 60 -57.26 2.71 -32.81
C PRO A 60 -58.57 3.27 -32.23
N GLY A 61 -58.52 3.83 -31.02
CA GLY A 61 -59.67 4.46 -30.37
C GLY A 61 -60.02 5.84 -30.95
N LEU A 62 -60.91 6.57 -30.28
CA LEU A 62 -61.26 7.94 -30.69
C LEU A 62 -60.04 8.88 -30.63
N VAL A 63 -59.86 9.69 -31.66
CA VAL A 63 -58.96 10.86 -31.66
C VAL A 63 -59.82 12.11 -31.81
N SER A 64 -59.93 12.90 -30.74
CA SER A 64 -60.68 14.16 -30.75
C SER A 64 -59.88 15.28 -31.40
N ALA A 65 -60.55 16.20 -32.11
CA ALA A 65 -59.96 17.43 -32.63
C ALA A 65 -59.37 18.32 -31.50
N ALA A 66 -59.82 18.13 -30.26
CA ALA A 66 -59.29 18.80 -29.07
C ALA A 66 -58.01 18.14 -28.52
N GLY A 67 -57.41 17.17 -29.23
CA GLY A 67 -56.19 16.48 -28.82
C GLY A 67 -56.40 15.37 -27.77
N VAL A 68 -57.64 15.13 -27.34
CA VAL A 68 -57.97 14.03 -26.43
C VAL A 68 -58.06 12.73 -27.23
N THR A 69 -57.21 11.76 -26.91
CA THR A 69 -57.17 10.45 -27.57
C THR A 69 -57.43 9.34 -26.56
N SER A 70 -58.16 8.31 -27.00
CA SER A 70 -58.28 7.05 -26.24
C SER A 70 -57.06 6.14 -26.39
N GLY A 71 -56.14 6.50 -27.31
CA GLY A 71 -55.02 5.65 -27.69
C GLY A 71 -55.47 4.40 -28.44
N THR A 72 -54.59 3.41 -28.47
CA THR A 72 -54.90 2.09 -29.01
C THR A 72 -55.73 1.30 -28.00
N VAL A 73 -56.91 0.83 -28.41
CA VAL A 73 -57.78 -0.01 -27.58
C VAL A 73 -57.42 -1.46 -27.85
N MET A 74 -56.94 -2.15 -26.81
CA MET A 74 -56.66 -3.58 -26.84
C MET A 74 -57.67 -4.31 -25.95
N MET A 75 -58.35 -5.30 -26.52
CA MET A 75 -59.24 -6.19 -25.78
C MET A 75 -58.46 -7.44 -25.37
N ASP A 76 -58.71 -7.91 -24.16
CA ASP A 76 -58.13 -9.14 -23.65
C ASP A 76 -58.90 -10.39 -24.11
N ASP A 77 -58.61 -11.54 -23.50
CA ASP A 77 -59.24 -12.82 -23.83
C ASP A 77 -60.65 -13.02 -23.25
N ILE A 78 -61.15 -12.10 -22.43
CA ILE A 78 -62.52 -12.08 -21.92
C ILE A 78 -63.31 -10.87 -22.48
N ALA A 79 -62.78 -10.23 -23.53
CA ALA A 79 -63.34 -9.04 -24.16
C ALA A 79 -63.51 -7.86 -23.17
N GLU A 80 -62.59 -7.75 -22.22
CA GLU A 80 -62.40 -6.56 -21.40
C GLU A 80 -61.25 -5.72 -21.94
N ARG A 81 -61.33 -4.39 -21.78
CA ARG A 81 -60.29 -3.48 -22.27
C ARG A 81 -59.06 -3.58 -21.37
N ALA A 82 -57.93 -3.93 -21.95
CA ALA A 82 -56.65 -3.89 -21.26
C ALA A 82 -56.29 -2.42 -20.92
N PRO A 83 -55.85 -2.14 -19.68
CA PRO A 83 -55.57 -0.78 -19.24
C PRO A 83 -54.27 -0.28 -19.84
N VAL A 84 -54.25 1.02 -20.15
CA VAL A 84 -53.04 1.76 -20.54
C VAL A 84 -52.80 2.82 -19.47
N TYR A 85 -51.58 2.88 -18.94
CA TYR A 85 -51.20 3.88 -17.94
C TYR A 85 -50.09 4.76 -18.47
N ALA A 86 -50.04 6.02 -18.02
CA ALA A 86 -48.93 6.91 -18.28
C ALA A 86 -48.58 7.64 -16.99
N ALA A 87 -47.28 7.75 -16.70
CA ALA A 87 -46.77 8.49 -15.57
C ALA A 87 -46.31 9.88 -16.02
N PHE A 88 -46.69 10.91 -15.27
CA PHE A 88 -46.36 12.29 -15.54
C PHE A 88 -45.63 12.91 -14.36
N TYR A 89 -44.59 13.69 -14.64
CA TYR A 89 -43.82 14.46 -13.69
C TYR A 89 -44.12 15.94 -13.86
N VAL A 90 -44.42 16.62 -12.75
CA VAL A 90 -44.59 18.07 -12.70
C VAL A 90 -43.42 18.65 -11.89
N PRO A 91 -42.44 19.30 -12.55
CA PRO A 91 -41.32 19.92 -11.85
C PRO A 91 -41.79 21.11 -10.99
N ALA A 92 -41.19 21.28 -9.80
CA ALA A 92 -41.58 22.36 -8.88
C ALA A 92 -41.43 23.78 -9.45
N ASN A 93 -40.54 23.97 -10.43
CA ASN A 93 -40.18 25.27 -10.99
C ASN A 93 -40.82 25.55 -12.37
N SER A 94 -41.70 24.68 -12.87
CA SER A 94 -42.33 24.87 -14.18
C SER A 94 -43.70 24.21 -14.24
N ASP A 95 -44.65 24.92 -14.86
CA ASP A 95 -46.00 24.40 -15.13
C ASP A 95 -46.04 23.36 -16.26
N ASN A 96 -44.88 22.99 -16.82
CA ASN A 96 -44.80 22.01 -17.90
C ASN A 96 -44.82 20.59 -17.36
N VAL A 97 -45.93 19.88 -17.61
CA VAL A 97 -46.06 18.45 -17.32
C VAL A 97 -45.23 17.64 -18.32
N LYS A 98 -44.30 16.81 -17.82
CA LYS A 98 -43.47 15.91 -18.64
C LYS A 98 -43.96 14.47 -18.47
N LYS A 99 -44.09 13.74 -19.57
CA LYS A 99 -44.36 12.30 -19.54
C LYS A 99 -43.06 11.56 -19.15
N ILE A 100 -43.12 10.73 -18.10
CA ILE A 100 -41.97 9.97 -17.59
C ILE A 100 -41.86 8.63 -18.32
N ASN A 101 -42.99 7.93 -18.43
CA ASN A 101 -43.09 6.64 -19.08
C ASN A 101 -44.54 6.34 -19.43
N GLU A 102 -44.74 5.44 -20.39
CA GLU A 102 -46.02 4.81 -20.71
C GLU A 102 -45.98 3.34 -20.28
N ILE A 103 -47.13 2.75 -20.03
CA ILE A 103 -47.30 1.36 -19.66
C ILE A 103 -48.38 0.79 -20.57
N GLU A 104 -47.96 -0.02 -21.53
CA GLU A 104 -48.81 -0.60 -22.54
C GLU A 104 -49.03 -2.10 -22.29
N PRO A 105 -50.26 -2.61 -22.49
CA PRO A 105 -50.54 -4.03 -22.39
C PRO A 105 -50.00 -4.78 -23.61
N LYS A 106 -49.47 -5.98 -23.38
CA LYS A 106 -49.15 -6.96 -24.42
C LYS A 106 -49.86 -8.27 -24.13
N LEU A 107 -50.45 -8.88 -25.15
CA LEU A 107 -51.14 -10.15 -24.99
C LEU A 107 -50.15 -11.28 -24.67
N ILE A 108 -50.50 -12.08 -23.66
CA ILE A 108 -49.74 -13.28 -23.29
C ILE A 108 -50.05 -14.38 -24.31
N LYS A 109 -49.00 -14.98 -24.87
CA LYS A 109 -49.10 -16.14 -25.76
C LYS A 109 -49.52 -17.37 -24.94
N ASN A 110 -50.47 -18.16 -25.44
CA ASN A 110 -50.96 -19.39 -24.80
C ASN A 110 -51.65 -19.20 -23.44
N CYS A 111 -52.33 -18.07 -23.23
CA CYS A 111 -53.20 -17.86 -22.09
C CYS A 111 -54.66 -18.20 -22.45
N ASP A 112 -55.40 -18.82 -21.52
CA ASP A 112 -56.83 -19.11 -21.65
C ASP A 112 -57.60 -18.41 -20.52
N GLY A 113 -58.08 -17.19 -20.81
CA GLY A 113 -58.77 -16.32 -19.87
C GLY A 113 -60.15 -16.84 -19.49
N LEU A 114 -60.76 -17.72 -20.30
CA LEU A 114 -62.05 -18.34 -19.98
C LEU A 114 -61.93 -19.33 -18.83
N LYS A 115 -60.82 -20.09 -18.78
CA LYS A 115 -60.56 -21.07 -17.73
C LYS A 115 -60.11 -20.41 -16.43
N THR A 116 -59.23 -19.42 -16.51
CA THR A 116 -58.66 -18.75 -15.33
C THR A 116 -59.50 -17.58 -14.82
N ARG A 117 -60.44 -17.07 -15.63
CA ARG A 117 -61.20 -15.83 -15.37
C ARG A 117 -60.30 -14.61 -15.14
N THR A 118 -59.17 -14.58 -15.82
CA THR A 118 -58.20 -13.47 -15.76
C THR A 118 -57.92 -12.92 -17.15
N GLY A 119 -57.72 -11.60 -17.23
CA GLY A 119 -57.27 -10.96 -18.46
C GLY A 119 -55.89 -11.46 -18.88
N CYS A 120 -55.76 -11.86 -20.16
CA CYS A 120 -54.54 -12.43 -20.72
C CYS A 120 -53.58 -11.36 -21.27
N PHE A 121 -53.11 -10.45 -20.43
CA PHE A 121 -52.17 -9.40 -20.81
C PHE A 121 -51.08 -9.20 -19.76
N ASP A 122 -49.92 -8.71 -20.19
CA ASP A 122 -48.82 -8.27 -19.34
C ASP A 122 -48.54 -6.78 -19.62
N LEU A 123 -48.13 -6.04 -18.59
CA LEU A 123 -47.93 -4.59 -18.67
C LEU A 123 -46.44 -4.28 -18.87
N HIS A 124 -46.11 -3.70 -20.02
CA HIS A 124 -44.74 -3.31 -20.33
C HIS A 124 -44.57 -1.80 -20.28
N ILE A 125 -43.52 -1.38 -19.57
CA ILE A 125 -43.11 0.02 -19.55
C ILE A 125 -42.44 0.36 -20.89
N THR A 126 -42.97 1.38 -21.56
CA THR A 126 -42.48 1.95 -22.82
C THR A 126 -42.21 3.45 -22.65
N ASP A 127 -41.55 4.07 -23.63
CA ASP A 127 -41.34 5.54 -23.67
C ASP A 127 -40.69 6.11 -22.39
N VAL A 128 -39.67 5.42 -21.87
CA VAL A 128 -38.99 5.79 -20.63
C VAL A 128 -38.11 7.02 -20.85
N MET A 129 -38.34 8.09 -20.09
CA MET A 129 -37.52 9.28 -20.08
C MET A 129 -36.10 8.95 -19.60
N THR A 130 -35.11 9.20 -20.45
CA THR A 130 -33.69 9.01 -20.14
C THR A 130 -33.17 10.17 -19.30
N GLY A 131 -32.29 9.89 -18.32
CA GLY A 131 -31.71 10.91 -17.45
C GLY A 131 -32.66 11.45 -16.39
N PHE A 132 -33.87 10.89 -16.26
CA PHE A 132 -34.80 11.22 -15.17
C PHE A 132 -34.48 10.48 -13.87
N TRP A 133 -34.06 9.22 -14.00
CA TRP A 133 -33.94 8.31 -12.88
C TRP A 133 -32.67 8.61 -12.08
N PRO A 134 -32.70 8.45 -10.75
CA PRO A 134 -31.55 8.72 -9.86
C PRO A 134 -30.45 7.65 -9.97
N SER A 135 -30.52 6.76 -10.96
CA SER A 135 -29.51 5.76 -11.23
C SER A 135 -28.25 6.41 -11.80
N PRO A 136 -27.05 5.85 -11.58
CA PRO A 136 -25.80 6.42 -12.08
C PRO A 136 -25.76 6.62 -13.60
N ASP A 137 -26.54 5.82 -14.33
CA ASP A 137 -26.70 5.82 -15.78
C ASP A 137 -27.97 6.56 -16.25
N GLY A 138 -28.78 7.09 -15.34
CA GLY A 138 -30.03 7.79 -15.66
C GLY A 138 -31.12 6.90 -16.26
N SER A 139 -30.96 5.57 -16.20
CA SER A 139 -31.90 4.56 -16.70
C SER A 139 -32.91 4.13 -15.65
N LEU A 140 -34.06 3.60 -16.10
CA LEU A 140 -35.07 3.04 -15.20
C LEU A 140 -34.45 1.94 -14.31
N PRO A 141 -34.50 2.06 -12.97
CA PRO A 141 -33.93 1.05 -12.09
C PRO A 141 -34.63 -0.31 -12.29
N LYS A 142 -33.86 -1.38 -12.13
CA LYS A 142 -34.39 -2.74 -12.14
C LYS A 142 -35.40 -2.91 -10.99
N MET A 143 -36.42 -3.75 -11.20
CA MET A 143 -37.43 -4.06 -10.18
C MET A 143 -36.83 -4.69 -8.92
N GLU A 144 -35.68 -5.36 -9.02
CA GLU A 144 -34.92 -5.88 -7.89
C GLU A 144 -33.44 -5.52 -8.09
N PRO A 145 -32.75 -5.00 -7.06
CA PRO A 145 -31.31 -4.77 -7.13
C PRO A 145 -30.55 -6.09 -7.26
N ALA A 146 -29.37 -6.06 -7.89
CA ALA A 146 -28.57 -7.27 -8.17
C ALA A 146 -28.19 -8.05 -6.89
N CYS A 147 -28.06 -7.35 -5.77
CA CYS A 147 -27.68 -7.91 -4.47
C CYS A 147 -28.89 -8.34 -3.61
N GLY A 148 -30.12 -8.15 -4.09
CA GLY A 148 -31.32 -8.24 -3.26
C GLY A 148 -31.50 -7.00 -2.37
N TYR A 149 -32.66 -6.83 -1.76
CA TYR A 149 -32.99 -5.62 -0.99
C TYR A 149 -32.26 -5.53 0.36
N ARG A 150 -31.79 -6.67 0.87
CA ARG A 150 -31.07 -6.82 2.15
C ARG A 150 -29.69 -7.44 1.95
N ASN A 151 -29.13 -7.33 0.75
CA ASN A 151 -27.84 -7.92 0.37
C ASN A 151 -27.78 -9.46 0.48
N GLU A 152 -28.93 -10.13 0.47
CA GLU A 152 -29.04 -11.58 0.63
C GLU A 152 -28.45 -12.39 -0.54
N ARG A 153 -28.27 -11.76 -1.71
CA ARG A 153 -27.72 -12.43 -2.91
C ARG A 153 -26.25 -12.13 -3.15
N CYS A 154 -25.61 -11.30 -2.34
CA CYS A 154 -24.18 -11.01 -2.47
C CYS A 154 -23.31 -12.02 -1.73
N ASP A 155 -22.32 -12.56 -2.44
CA ASP A 155 -21.31 -13.42 -1.85
C ASP A 155 -20.12 -12.59 -1.34
N TYR A 156 -19.97 -12.53 -0.02
CA TYR A 156 -18.88 -11.82 0.66
C TYR A 156 -17.68 -12.72 0.98
N THR A 157 -17.73 -14.02 0.66
CA THR A 157 -16.67 -14.97 1.05
C THR A 157 -15.31 -14.56 0.54
N MET A 158 -15.20 -14.12 -0.71
CA MET A 158 -13.94 -13.66 -1.30
C MET A 158 -13.37 -12.42 -0.62
N ILE A 159 -14.23 -11.48 -0.21
CA ILE A 159 -13.82 -10.27 0.51
C ILE A 159 -13.31 -10.63 1.91
N ILE A 160 -14.00 -11.55 2.59
CA ILE A 160 -13.61 -12.03 3.93
C ILE A 160 -12.28 -12.79 3.86
N ILE A 161 -12.11 -13.67 2.88
CA ILE A 161 -10.86 -14.42 2.67
C ILE A 161 -9.70 -13.46 2.41
N ALA A 162 -9.86 -12.50 1.49
CA ALA A 162 -8.85 -11.50 1.19
C ALA A 162 -8.49 -10.64 2.42
N GLY A 163 -9.49 -10.20 3.18
CA GLY A 163 -9.29 -9.46 4.42
C GLY A 163 -8.53 -10.26 5.48
N SER A 164 -8.86 -11.54 5.64
CA SER A 164 -8.19 -12.43 6.61
C SER A 164 -6.72 -12.70 6.24
N LEU A 165 -6.42 -12.89 4.94
CA LEU A 165 -5.06 -13.08 4.45
C LEU A 165 -4.20 -11.82 4.65
N MET A 166 -4.78 -10.63 4.40
CA MET A 166 -4.10 -9.36 4.66
C MET A 166 -3.79 -9.15 6.14
N LEU A 167 -4.72 -9.52 7.03
CA LEU A 167 -4.50 -9.42 8.47
C LEU A 167 -3.39 -10.37 8.94
N LEU A 168 -3.37 -11.61 8.45
CA LEU A 168 -2.32 -12.58 8.77
C LEU A 168 -0.93 -12.11 8.29
N LEU A 169 -0.85 -11.52 7.09
CA LEU A 169 0.38 -10.96 6.57
C LEU A 169 0.91 -9.83 7.47
N LEU A 170 0.04 -8.92 7.91
CA LEU A 170 0.40 -7.82 8.80
C LEU A 170 0.92 -8.34 10.15
N LEU A 171 0.25 -9.33 10.74
CA LEU A 171 0.68 -9.94 12.00
C LEU A 171 2.04 -10.65 11.86
N ALA A 172 2.29 -11.33 10.73
CA ALA A 172 3.58 -11.96 10.46
C ALA A 172 4.72 -10.94 10.34
N ILE A 173 4.50 -9.80 9.68
CA ILE A 173 5.48 -8.72 9.58
C ILE A 173 5.80 -8.15 10.96
N VAL A 174 4.79 -7.87 11.78
CA VAL A 174 4.99 -7.35 13.15
C VAL A 174 5.78 -8.35 14.00
N ALA A 175 5.43 -9.65 13.94
CA ALA A 175 6.17 -10.70 14.64
C ALA A 175 7.63 -10.79 14.17
N ALA A 176 7.88 -10.66 12.86
CA ALA A 176 9.24 -10.65 12.31
C ALA A 176 10.05 -9.44 12.83
N LEU A 177 9.47 -8.23 12.84
CA LEU A 177 10.14 -7.04 13.37
C LEU A 177 10.46 -7.18 14.87
N ILE A 178 9.53 -7.75 15.65
CA ILE A 178 9.74 -8.01 17.08
C ILE A 178 10.87 -9.03 17.28
N THR A 179 10.88 -10.13 16.53
CA THR A 179 11.94 -11.15 16.65
C THR A 179 13.31 -10.61 16.26
N ILE A 180 13.41 -9.81 15.19
CA ILE A 180 14.64 -9.10 14.82
C ILE A 180 15.09 -8.20 15.98
N ARG A 181 14.18 -7.40 16.54
CA ARG A 181 14.53 -6.48 17.65
C ARG A 181 14.99 -7.21 18.89
N ILE A 182 14.37 -8.35 19.22
CA ILE A 182 14.80 -9.20 20.34
C ILE A 182 16.17 -9.81 20.05
N CYS A 183 16.41 -10.30 18.83
CA CYS A 183 17.71 -10.84 18.43
C CYS A 183 18.82 -9.79 18.51
N GLU A 184 18.60 -8.56 18.02
CA GLU A 184 19.52 -7.44 18.16
C GLU A 184 19.85 -7.16 19.62
N ASN A 185 18.82 -7.09 20.48
CA ASN A 185 18.99 -6.83 21.91
C ASN A 185 19.80 -7.92 22.60
N ARG A 186 19.54 -9.19 22.24
CA ARG A 186 20.30 -10.34 22.76
C ARG A 186 21.74 -10.34 22.28
N ALA A 187 22.01 -9.93 21.04
CA ALA A 187 23.36 -9.83 20.50
C ALA A 187 24.17 -8.75 21.23
N LEU A 188 23.57 -7.58 21.48
CA LEU A 188 24.19 -6.49 22.24
C LEU A 188 24.47 -6.88 23.70
N ALA A 189 23.59 -7.66 24.33
CA ALA A 189 23.76 -8.11 25.71
C ALA A 189 25.00 -9.01 25.94
N LYS A 190 25.53 -9.66 24.90
CA LYS A 190 26.73 -10.50 24.99
C LYS A 190 28.05 -9.70 25.05
N THR A 191 28.00 -8.37 24.88
CA THR A 191 29.15 -7.44 24.96
C THR A 191 30.44 -8.02 24.36
N PRO A 192 30.48 -8.34 23.05
CA PRO A 192 31.60 -9.07 22.44
C PRO A 192 32.93 -8.32 22.54
N TRP A 193 32.91 -7.01 22.74
CA TRP A 193 34.06 -6.12 22.89
C TRP A 193 34.62 -6.08 24.33
N ARG A 194 33.95 -6.71 25.31
CA ARG A 194 34.47 -6.82 26.67
C ARG A 194 35.58 -7.86 26.72
N ILE A 195 36.71 -7.50 27.29
CA ILE A 195 37.87 -8.36 27.55
C ILE A 195 38.10 -8.39 29.05
N TYR A 196 38.20 -9.58 29.63
CA TYR A 196 38.48 -9.72 31.06
C TYR A 196 39.98 -9.55 31.33
N ARG A 197 40.35 -9.13 32.54
CA ARG A 197 41.76 -8.88 32.87
C ARG A 197 42.65 -10.12 32.76
N GLU A 198 42.06 -11.30 32.94
CA GLU A 198 42.72 -12.60 32.80
C GLU A 198 43.03 -12.99 31.35
N ASP A 199 42.32 -12.41 30.37
CA ASP A 199 42.47 -12.75 28.96
C ASP A 199 43.70 -12.10 28.30
N PHE A 200 44.31 -11.10 28.95
CA PHE A 200 45.48 -10.41 28.40
C PHE A 200 46.62 -10.22 29.41
N ARG A 201 47.84 -10.40 28.91
CA ARG A 201 49.08 -10.20 29.69
C ARG A 201 49.86 -9.03 29.09
N VAL A 202 50.27 -8.10 29.95
CA VAL A 202 51.21 -7.03 29.58
C VAL A 202 52.60 -7.62 29.50
N ILE A 203 53.31 -7.35 28.41
CA ILE A 203 54.68 -7.85 28.17
C ILE A 203 55.66 -6.77 28.64
N ASN A 204 56.70 -7.17 29.35
CA ASN A 204 57.77 -6.26 29.78
C ASN A 204 58.72 -5.93 28.61
N GLU A 205 59.35 -4.74 28.65
CA GLU A 205 60.20 -4.23 27.56
C GLU A 205 61.28 -5.22 27.06
N ASP A 206 61.86 -6.02 27.97
CA ASP A 206 62.90 -7.01 27.66
C ASP A 206 62.38 -8.21 26.87
N GLU A 207 61.15 -8.67 27.16
CA GLU A 207 60.46 -9.72 26.41
C GLU A 207 60.06 -9.21 25.02
N VAL A 208 59.59 -7.95 24.91
CA VAL A 208 59.25 -7.31 23.62
C VAL A 208 60.47 -7.21 22.70
N ARG A 209 61.62 -6.80 23.25
CA ARG A 209 62.88 -6.67 22.48
C ARG A 209 63.36 -8.01 21.92
N SER A 210 63.18 -9.08 22.69
CA SER A 210 63.55 -10.45 22.31
C SER A 210 62.64 -11.04 21.21
N MET A 211 61.36 -10.66 21.20
CA MET A 211 60.40 -11.12 20.18
C MET A 211 60.54 -10.37 18.85
N LEU A 212 60.83 -9.08 18.87
CA LEU A 212 61.04 -8.27 17.66
C LEU A 212 62.28 -8.70 16.86
N SER A 213 63.27 -9.31 17.53
CA SER A 213 64.51 -9.79 16.89
C SER A 213 64.38 -11.08 16.06
N ILE A 214 63.27 -11.82 16.14
CA ILE A 214 63.10 -13.12 15.46
C ILE A 214 62.56 -12.98 14.03
N GLY A 215 62.01 -11.83 13.64
CA GLY A 215 61.43 -11.59 12.32
C GLY A 215 61.98 -10.34 11.63
N SER A 216 62.99 -10.54 10.78
CA SER A 216 63.47 -9.66 9.69
C SER A 216 64.81 -8.91 9.86
N THR A 217 65.46 -8.85 8.70
CA THR A 217 66.71 -8.24 8.27
C THR A 217 66.99 -6.88 8.92
N ARG A 218 68.25 -6.71 9.36
CA ARG A 218 68.85 -5.49 9.93
C ARG A 218 68.36 -4.21 9.24
N THR A 219 67.38 -3.53 9.84
CA THR A 219 67.31 -2.07 9.78
C THR A 219 67.72 -1.55 11.16
N LYS A 220 68.68 -0.63 11.19
CA LYS A 220 69.15 0.03 12.42
C LYS A 220 68.04 0.93 12.96
N LEU A 221 67.02 0.34 13.60
CA LEU A 221 66.01 1.06 14.36
C LEU A 221 66.07 0.58 15.81
N SER A 222 67.24 0.74 16.44
CA SER A 222 67.52 0.21 17.78
C SER A 222 67.40 1.25 18.90
N ASN A 223 66.72 2.40 18.68
CA ASN A 223 66.59 3.45 19.70
C ASN A 223 65.17 3.93 20.01
N THR A 224 64.12 3.30 19.49
CA THR A 224 62.74 3.70 19.80
C THR A 224 62.23 2.98 21.06
N SER A 225 62.85 3.25 22.21
CA SER A 225 62.48 2.71 23.53
C SER A 225 61.08 3.12 24.02
N SER A 226 60.41 4.06 23.34
CA SER A 226 59.05 4.47 23.66
C SER A 226 57.98 3.48 23.17
N PHE A 227 58.27 2.72 22.11
CA PHE A 227 57.28 1.87 21.43
C PHE A 227 56.99 0.55 22.17
N ALA A 228 57.93 0.07 23.00
CA ALA A 228 57.79 -1.16 23.77
C ALA A 228 56.93 -1.02 25.04
N LYS A 229 56.59 0.22 25.46
CA LYS A 229 55.94 0.49 26.75
C LYS A 229 54.47 0.08 26.84
N HIS A 230 53.80 -0.11 25.69
CA HIS A 230 52.36 -0.32 25.61
C HIS A 230 52.01 -1.59 24.84
N HIS A 231 52.68 -2.71 25.11
CA HIS A 231 52.49 -3.98 24.42
C HIS A 231 51.89 -5.06 25.33
N ALA A 232 50.83 -5.73 24.84
CA ALA A 232 50.18 -6.84 25.52
C ALA A 232 49.92 -8.00 24.55
N VAL A 233 49.80 -9.21 25.08
CA VAL A 233 49.26 -10.37 24.35
C VAL A 233 47.85 -10.66 24.85
N LEU A 234 46.92 -10.75 23.91
CA LEU A 234 45.55 -11.22 24.13
C LEU A 234 45.44 -12.68 23.70
N GLY A 235 45.01 -13.56 24.60
CA GLY A 235 44.93 -15.00 24.37
C GLY A 235 46.31 -15.62 24.11
N THR A 236 46.43 -16.45 23.07
CA THR A 236 47.66 -17.22 22.81
C THR A 236 48.67 -16.52 21.89
N ASN A 237 48.22 -15.71 20.92
CA ASN A 237 49.11 -15.16 19.87
C ASN A 237 48.72 -13.76 19.36
N THR A 238 47.75 -13.08 19.96
CA THR A 238 47.30 -11.78 19.43
C THR A 238 48.05 -10.64 20.10
N HIS A 239 48.95 -10.00 19.37
CA HIS A 239 49.67 -8.81 19.84
C HIS A 239 48.77 -7.58 19.81
N ALA A 240 48.67 -6.90 20.95
CA ALA A 240 47.83 -5.74 21.17
C ALA A 240 48.65 -4.56 21.70
N SER A 241 48.32 -3.35 21.25
CA SER A 241 48.72 -2.11 21.92
C SER A 241 47.63 -1.69 22.90
N PHE A 242 48.01 -1.22 24.09
CA PHE A 242 47.04 -0.86 25.12
C PHE A 242 47.16 0.60 25.59
N HIS A 243 46.03 1.21 25.93
CA HIS A 243 45.96 2.51 26.58
C HIS A 243 45.26 2.38 27.93
N VAL A 244 45.90 2.90 28.98
CA VAL A 244 45.39 2.82 30.36
C VAL A 244 44.82 4.17 30.77
N TYR A 245 43.61 4.15 31.32
CA TYR A 245 42.93 5.32 31.86
C TYR A 245 42.55 5.06 33.32
N PRO A 246 42.81 6.00 34.25
CA PRO A 246 42.47 5.81 35.66
C PRO A 246 40.95 5.79 35.83
N GLN A 247 40.44 4.73 36.46
CA GLN A 247 39.02 4.52 36.68
C GLN A 247 38.64 4.91 38.11
N ARG A 248 37.92 6.03 38.27
CA ARG A 248 37.49 6.53 39.59
C ARG A 248 36.11 6.03 40.04
N ARG A 249 35.30 5.56 39.11
CA ARG A 249 33.92 5.10 39.33
C ARG A 249 33.62 3.89 38.45
N PRO A 250 32.70 3.00 38.85
CA PRO A 250 32.20 1.95 37.97
C PRO A 250 31.62 2.55 36.68
N ILE A 251 32.06 2.02 35.53
CA ILE A 251 31.62 2.42 34.20
C ILE A 251 30.43 1.54 33.80
N SER A 252 29.35 2.15 33.37
CA SER A 252 28.19 1.49 32.77
C SER A 252 27.89 2.12 31.42
N PHE A 253 27.73 1.30 30.39
CA PHE A 253 27.45 1.77 29.04
C PHE A 253 25.95 1.84 28.78
N ASN A 254 25.51 2.91 28.12
CA ASN A 254 24.14 2.98 27.62
C ASN A 254 24.00 2.11 26.35
N ARG A 255 22.79 2.02 25.78
CA ARG A 255 22.56 1.22 24.57
C ARG A 255 23.37 1.71 23.37
N GLU A 256 23.46 3.01 23.18
CA GLU A 256 24.12 3.65 22.04
C GLU A 256 25.63 3.39 22.09
N ASP A 257 26.24 3.50 23.27
CA ASP A 257 27.65 3.18 23.51
C ASP A 257 27.92 1.70 23.23
N MET A 258 27.05 0.79 23.69
CA MET A 258 27.18 -0.65 23.41
C MET A 258 27.09 -0.96 21.91
N GLN A 259 26.24 -0.25 21.17
CA GLN A 259 26.13 -0.36 19.71
C GLN A 259 27.39 0.16 19.03
N LEU A 260 27.89 1.35 19.41
CA LEU A 260 29.10 1.95 18.88
C LEU A 260 30.32 1.04 19.10
N LEU A 261 30.53 0.53 20.32
CA LEU A 261 31.63 -0.37 20.65
C LEU A 261 31.56 -1.69 19.88
N THR A 262 30.35 -2.20 19.64
CA THR A 262 30.15 -3.40 18.81
C THR A 262 30.49 -3.12 17.34
N GLN A 263 30.08 -1.97 16.82
CA GLN A 263 30.42 -1.54 15.46
C GLN A 263 31.93 -1.32 15.29
N MET A 264 32.58 -0.68 16.27
CA MET A 264 34.04 -0.50 16.28
C MET A 264 34.77 -1.84 16.26
N LYS A 265 34.30 -2.84 17.01
CA LYS A 265 34.88 -4.20 17.00
C LYS A 265 34.66 -4.93 15.67
N GLN A 266 33.56 -4.64 14.98
CA GLN A 266 33.23 -5.24 13.68
C GLN A 266 33.85 -4.50 12.49
N ALA A 267 34.34 -3.29 12.70
CA ALA A 267 34.98 -2.49 11.67
C ALA A 267 36.32 -3.13 11.24
N ILE A 268 36.34 -3.67 10.03
CA ILE A 268 37.52 -4.29 9.43
C ILE A 268 37.77 -3.60 8.10
N HIS A 269 38.91 -2.92 8.01
CA HIS A 269 39.32 -2.21 6.83
C HIS A 269 40.86 -2.06 6.81
N ASP A 270 41.48 -2.02 5.64
CA ASP A 270 42.94 -2.06 5.50
C ASP A 270 43.65 -0.87 6.15
N ASN A 271 43.03 0.31 6.09
CA ASN A 271 43.52 1.55 6.70
C ASN A 271 42.85 1.90 8.04
N LEU A 272 42.15 0.94 8.67
CA LEU A 272 41.74 1.04 10.06
C LEU A 272 42.54 0.09 10.94
N ASN A 273 42.84 0.53 12.14
CA ASN A 273 43.42 -0.32 13.16
C ASN A 273 42.28 -1.07 13.88
N PRO A 274 42.27 -2.42 13.88
CA PRO A 274 41.21 -3.18 14.53
C PRO A 274 41.13 -2.90 16.03
N PHE A 275 39.92 -2.53 16.50
CA PHE A 275 39.59 -2.46 17.92
C PHE A 275 39.37 -3.88 18.46
N LEU A 276 40.19 -4.31 19.42
CA LEU A 276 40.08 -5.67 19.98
C LEU A 276 39.04 -5.73 21.09
N GLY A 277 39.01 -4.69 21.93
CA GLY A 277 38.07 -4.57 23.03
C GLY A 277 38.58 -3.69 24.16
N MET A 278 37.89 -3.77 25.30
CA MET A 278 38.28 -3.05 26.52
C MET A 278 38.04 -3.88 27.77
N SER A 279 38.85 -3.61 28.78
CA SER A 279 38.71 -4.12 30.15
C SER A 279 38.42 -2.95 31.09
N PHE A 280 37.42 -3.11 31.97
CA PHE A 280 36.92 -2.08 32.88
C PHE A 280 36.20 -2.72 34.06
N ASN A 281 36.05 -2.00 35.19
CA ASN A 281 35.38 -2.45 36.42
C ASN A 281 36.03 -3.65 37.15
N GLU A 282 37.28 -3.99 36.84
CA GLU A 282 38.01 -5.09 37.51
C GLU A 282 39.14 -4.58 38.41
N LYS A 283 39.71 -3.41 38.07
CA LYS A 283 40.76 -2.69 38.81
C LYS A 283 40.44 -1.20 38.80
N ASP A 284 41.29 -0.38 39.41
CA ASP A 284 41.22 1.10 39.36
C ASP A 284 41.67 1.67 38.00
N GLU A 285 41.70 0.84 36.95
CA GLU A 285 42.13 1.18 35.60
C GLU A 285 41.15 0.62 34.54
N MET A 286 40.87 1.43 33.53
CA MET A 286 40.25 1.01 32.28
C MET A 286 41.36 0.83 31.23
N VAL A 287 41.33 -0.29 30.51
CA VAL A 287 42.33 -0.61 29.48
C VAL A 287 41.64 -0.77 28.13
N LEU A 288 42.01 0.06 27.16
CA LEU A 288 41.62 -0.09 25.76
C LEU A 288 42.67 -0.92 25.02
N LEU A 289 42.24 -1.94 24.29
CA LEU A 289 43.12 -2.81 23.51
C LEU A 289 42.86 -2.64 22.01
N TRP A 290 43.92 -2.32 21.29
CA TRP A 290 43.95 -2.21 19.83
C TRP A 290 44.95 -3.20 19.27
N LYS A 291 44.84 -3.54 17.98
CA LYS A 291 45.87 -4.37 17.34
C LYS A 291 47.22 -3.64 17.32
N PHE A 292 48.28 -4.36 17.67
CA PHE A 292 49.63 -3.82 17.68
C PHE A 292 50.16 -3.57 16.27
N CYS A 293 50.71 -2.37 16.04
CA CYS A 293 51.30 -1.95 14.76
C CYS A 293 52.80 -1.69 14.94
N SER A 294 53.65 -2.56 14.41
CA SER A 294 55.07 -2.69 14.82
C SER A 294 55.99 -1.49 14.55
N ARG A 295 55.55 -0.47 13.81
CA ARG A 295 56.37 0.71 13.46
C ARG A 295 56.00 2.00 14.18
N GLY A 296 55.06 1.94 15.12
CA GLY A 296 54.66 3.10 15.92
C GLY A 296 53.75 4.07 15.17
N THR A 297 53.73 5.32 15.62
CA THR A 297 52.86 6.37 15.06
C THR A 297 53.54 7.13 13.93
N VAL A 298 52.75 7.74 13.05
CA VAL A 298 53.25 8.68 12.03
C VAL A 298 54.01 9.84 12.69
N GLN A 299 53.57 10.29 13.86
CA GLN A 299 54.26 11.31 14.65
C GLN A 299 55.70 10.92 14.96
N ASP A 300 55.93 9.69 15.45
CA ASP A 300 57.26 9.21 15.81
C ASP A 300 58.19 9.16 14.60
N ILE A 301 57.64 8.84 13.44
CA ILE A 301 58.37 8.81 12.18
C ILE A 301 58.75 10.22 11.71
N ILE A 302 57.81 11.16 11.75
CA ILE A 302 58.04 12.55 11.30
C ILE A 302 59.10 13.24 12.16
N TYR A 303 59.12 12.98 13.47
CA TYR A 303 60.08 13.59 14.39
C TYR A 303 61.41 12.81 14.50
N ASN A 304 61.57 11.70 13.79
CA ASN A 304 62.82 10.95 13.78
C ASN A 304 63.80 11.55 12.76
N HIS A 305 64.82 12.27 13.26
CA HIS A 305 65.87 12.88 12.44
C HIS A 305 66.74 11.86 11.67
N ASP A 306 66.76 10.60 12.09
CA ASP A 306 67.51 9.54 11.42
C ASP A 306 66.76 8.93 10.22
N MET A 307 65.50 9.33 10.00
CA MET A 307 64.65 8.78 8.94
C MET A 307 64.36 9.82 7.86
N VAL A 308 64.95 9.66 6.67
CA VAL A 308 64.69 10.52 5.52
C VAL A 308 63.52 9.94 4.73
N MET A 309 62.35 10.60 4.78
CA MET A 309 61.20 10.24 3.96
C MET A 309 61.25 10.98 2.61
N ASP A 310 61.19 10.24 1.51
CA ASP A 310 61.06 10.83 0.18
C ASP A 310 59.62 11.32 -0.07
N ALA A 311 59.43 12.12 -1.13
CA ALA A 311 58.12 12.66 -1.47
C ALA A 311 57.07 11.56 -1.77
N LYS A 312 57.50 10.36 -2.17
CA LYS A 312 56.61 9.23 -2.47
C LYS A 312 56.07 8.59 -1.18
N PHE A 313 56.89 8.48 -0.13
CA PHE A 313 56.47 8.05 1.20
C PHE A 313 55.47 9.03 1.82
N HIS A 314 55.72 10.33 1.70
CA HIS A 314 54.76 11.35 2.15
C HIS A 314 53.41 11.23 1.41
N GLY A 315 53.43 11.07 0.09
CA GLY A 315 52.22 10.87 -0.71
C GLY A 315 51.47 9.60 -0.35
N ALA A 316 52.19 8.52 -0.01
CA ALA A 316 51.58 7.26 0.42
C ALA A 316 50.85 7.40 1.76
N PHE A 317 51.44 8.06 2.75
CA PHE A 317 50.79 8.28 4.05
C PHE A 317 49.55 9.19 3.93
N VAL A 318 49.64 10.26 3.15
CA VAL A 318 48.50 11.16 2.92
C VAL A 318 47.34 10.45 2.21
N ARG A 319 47.64 9.55 1.26
CA ARG A 319 46.63 8.73 0.58
C ARG A 319 45.92 7.78 1.54
N ASP A 320 46.68 7.13 2.41
CA ASP A 320 46.14 6.16 3.38
C ASP A 320 45.27 6.86 4.46
N ILE A 321 45.57 8.13 4.81
CA ILE A 321 44.86 8.93 5.83
C ILE A 321 43.67 9.74 5.26
N THR A 322 43.92 10.67 4.32
CA THR A 322 43.01 11.82 4.06
C THR A 322 42.42 11.90 2.66
N LEU A 323 43.17 11.52 1.60
CA LEU A 323 42.97 11.92 0.18
C LEU A 323 43.36 13.37 -0.14
N VAL A 324 44.29 13.57 -1.10
CA VAL A 324 44.34 14.60 -2.18
C VAL A 324 45.47 14.18 -3.16
N LEU A 325 45.32 13.95 -4.47
CA LEU A 325 45.10 14.91 -5.57
C LEU A 325 44.93 14.14 -6.92
N TYR A 326 44.02 14.61 -7.77
CA TYR A 326 43.88 14.34 -9.22
C TYR A 326 43.67 12.87 -9.69
N ARG A 327 42.45 12.35 -9.57
CA ARG A 327 41.62 11.90 -10.71
C ARG A 327 40.39 11.16 -10.18
N TYR A 328 39.28 11.33 -10.91
CA TYR A 328 38.08 10.52 -10.84
C TYR A 328 38.46 9.03 -10.81
N ASP A 329 38.30 8.40 -9.65
CA ASP A 329 37.58 7.15 -9.43
C ASP A 329 38.17 6.47 -8.18
N LYS A 330 37.33 6.31 -7.15
CA LYS A 330 37.57 5.62 -5.87
C LYS A 330 38.42 6.37 -4.82
N GLY A 331 37.66 7.11 -4.02
CA GLY A 331 37.77 7.39 -2.59
C GLY A 331 39.02 7.07 -1.76
N ALA A 332 39.22 7.88 -0.71
CA ALA A 332 40.13 7.60 0.39
C ALA A 332 39.75 6.26 1.04
N LEU A 333 40.69 5.53 1.63
CA LEU A 333 40.35 4.21 2.17
C LEU A 333 39.94 4.29 3.66
N GLY A 334 40.74 4.93 4.53
CA GLY A 334 40.48 4.93 5.98
C GLY A 334 39.34 5.85 6.46
N LEU A 335 39.46 7.16 6.20
CA LEU A 335 38.50 8.15 6.72
C LEU A 335 37.14 8.09 6.01
N GLU A 336 37.14 7.78 4.71
CA GLU A 336 35.92 7.55 3.94
C GLU A 336 35.16 6.32 4.43
N TYR A 337 35.87 5.24 4.74
CA TYR A 337 35.24 4.07 5.35
C TYR A 337 34.58 4.46 6.68
N LEU A 338 35.25 5.23 7.54
CA LEU A 338 34.64 5.68 8.79
C LEU A 338 33.38 6.53 8.57
N HIS A 339 33.44 7.49 7.64
CA HIS A 339 32.32 8.39 7.34
C HIS A 339 31.14 7.68 6.65
N SER A 340 31.41 6.62 5.88
CA SER A 340 30.37 5.78 5.26
C SER A 340 29.85 4.68 6.19
N SER A 341 30.64 4.32 7.21
CA SER A 341 30.24 3.35 8.22
C SER A 341 29.27 3.95 9.25
N PRO A 342 28.52 3.13 9.99
CA PRO A 342 27.68 3.58 11.10
C PRO A 342 28.43 4.32 12.23
N ILE A 343 29.77 4.24 12.29
CA ILE A 343 30.61 4.97 13.25
C ILE A 343 30.61 6.47 12.92
N GLY A 344 30.54 6.82 11.63
CA GLY A 344 30.31 8.17 11.11
C GLY A 344 31.49 9.15 11.18
N TYR A 345 32.36 9.08 12.19
CA TYR A 345 33.46 10.03 12.36
C TYR A 345 34.65 9.45 13.13
N HIS A 346 35.83 10.07 12.96
CA HIS A 346 37.00 9.77 13.78
C HIS A 346 37.01 10.55 15.10
N GLY A 347 36.61 11.83 15.09
CA GLY A 347 36.48 12.69 16.28
C GLY A 347 37.77 13.38 16.76
N SER A 348 38.94 12.75 16.58
CA SER A 348 40.23 13.34 16.98
C SER A 348 41.38 12.81 16.10
N LEU A 349 41.40 13.21 14.83
CA LEU A 349 42.46 12.81 13.91
C LEU A 349 43.74 13.60 14.21
N THR A 350 44.77 12.90 14.66
CA THR A 350 46.10 13.46 14.97
C THR A 350 47.21 12.54 14.42
N PRO A 351 48.44 13.05 14.24
CA PRO A 351 49.58 12.21 13.83
C PRO A 351 49.86 11.04 14.78
N TRP A 352 49.46 11.16 16.05
CA TRP A 352 49.56 10.12 17.07
C TRP A 352 48.47 9.03 16.91
N ALA A 353 47.30 9.39 16.40
CA ALA A 353 46.21 8.46 16.09
C ALA A 353 46.40 7.70 14.75
N CYS A 354 47.53 7.91 14.07
CA CYS A 354 47.87 7.24 12.82
C CYS A 354 49.01 6.24 13.07
N LEU A 355 48.72 4.95 13.05
CA LEU A 355 49.70 3.88 13.29
C LEU A 355 50.24 3.30 11.99
N ILE A 356 51.46 2.77 12.02
CA ILE A 356 52.12 2.20 10.85
C ILE A 356 52.37 0.71 11.07
N ASP A 357 51.79 -0.11 10.18
CA ASP A 357 51.93 -1.56 10.24
C ASP A 357 53.22 -2.05 9.56
N ARG A 358 53.52 -3.35 9.70
CA ARG A 358 54.66 -4.08 9.11
C ARG A 358 54.77 -4.00 7.58
N ASN A 359 53.73 -3.54 6.89
CA ASN A 359 53.70 -3.31 5.44
C ASN A 359 53.82 -1.83 5.05
N TRP A 360 54.14 -0.92 5.97
CA TRP A 360 54.22 0.53 5.73
C TRP A 360 52.88 1.18 5.32
N MET A 361 51.76 0.55 5.69
CA MET A 361 50.42 1.11 5.53
C MET A 361 50.03 1.87 6.78
N VAL A 362 49.39 3.02 6.61
CA VAL A 362 48.84 3.79 7.73
C VAL A 362 47.47 3.23 8.11
N LYS A 363 47.27 3.04 9.41
CA LYS A 363 46.04 2.55 10.04
C LYS A 363 45.55 3.58 11.06
N LEU A 364 44.32 4.07 10.88
CA LEU A 364 43.69 4.98 11.83
C LEU A 364 43.28 4.22 13.10
N THR A 365 43.64 4.74 14.26
CA THR A 365 43.28 4.20 15.58
C THR A 365 42.48 5.25 16.37
N ASP A 366 41.89 4.89 17.51
CA ASP A 366 41.25 5.86 18.39
C ASP A 366 40.08 6.66 17.75
N PHE A 367 39.40 6.04 16.77
CA PHE A 367 38.18 6.54 16.14
C PHE A 367 36.93 6.30 17.01
N GLY A 368 35.82 6.99 16.72
CA GLY A 368 34.56 6.88 17.48
C GLY A 368 34.52 7.66 18.79
N LYS A 369 35.40 8.66 18.97
CA LYS A 369 35.40 9.57 20.13
C LYS A 369 34.56 10.81 19.83
N THR A 370 33.63 11.17 20.71
CA THR A 370 32.84 12.42 20.64
C THR A 370 33.52 13.57 21.35
#